data_AF-A0A0S8GN90-F1
#
_entry.id   AF-A0A0S8GN90-F1
#
_cell.length_a   1.000
_cell.length_b   1.000
_cell.length_c   1.000
_cell.angle_alpha   90.00
_cell.angle_beta   90.00
_cell.angle_gamma   90.00
#
_symmetry.space_group_name_H-M   'P 1'
#
loop_
_entity.id
_entity.type
_entity.pdbx_description
1 polymer ?
#
loop_
_entity_poly.entity_id
_entity_poly.type
_entity_poly.pdbx_seq_one_letter_code
_entity_poly.pdbx_strand_id
1 'polypeptide(L)'
;MMQRSNLVMRGRSEHTKRRQQIDILLKKAMKGDRRAKLKVYKEFGIRLYSSSEVEKYVQQRMSQEYASGGKSVTNGPTVVTRKTELKGLSRNGRRKTRKLVKRI
;
A
#
# COMPACT_ATOMS: atom_id res chain seq x y z
N MET A 1 -15.49 -6.55 -31.77
CA MET A 1 -14.15 -7.15 -31.99
C MET A 1 -13.43 -7.27 -30.65
N MET A 2 -13.28 -8.49 -30.11
CA MET A 2 -12.43 -8.72 -28.94
C MET A 2 -10.97 -8.71 -29.39
N GLN A 3 -10.18 -7.74 -28.92
CA GLN A 3 -8.73 -7.73 -29.12
C GLN A 3 -8.14 -8.90 -28.33
N ARG A 4 -7.87 -10.01 -29.01
CA ARG A 4 -7.04 -11.10 -28.48
C ARG A 4 -5.63 -10.51 -28.33
N SER A 5 -5.25 -10.15 -27.10
CA SER A 5 -3.86 -9.84 -26.81
C SER A 5 -3.06 -11.10 -27.13
N ASN A 6 -2.21 -11.01 -28.15
CA ASN A 6 -1.26 -12.07 -28.47
C ASN A 6 -0.36 -12.23 -27.24
N LEU A 7 -0.72 -13.17 -26.36
CA LEU A 7 0.08 -13.57 -25.21
C LEU A 7 1.24 -14.41 -25.77
N VAL A 8 2.13 -13.75 -26.49
CA VAL A 8 3.37 -14.35 -26.96
C VAL A 8 4.09 -14.79 -25.69
N MET A 9 4.24 -16.10 -25.53
CA MET A 9 5.01 -16.71 -24.45
C MET A 9 6.47 -16.28 -24.62
N ARG A 10 6.78 -15.09 -24.10
CA ARG A 10 8.11 -14.51 -24.14
C ARG A 10 9.05 -15.38 -23.31
N GLY A 11 10.15 -15.80 -23.90
CA GLY A 11 11.15 -16.61 -23.20
C GLY A 11 11.75 -15.87 -22.00
N ARG A 12 12.35 -16.60 -21.04
CA ARG A 12 12.99 -16.02 -19.85
C ARG A 12 13.96 -14.87 -20.18
N SER A 13 14.70 -15.00 -21.28
CA SER A 13 15.66 -13.99 -21.75
C SER A 13 14.98 -12.65 -22.10
N GLU A 14 13.79 -12.68 -22.69
CA GLU A 14 13.05 -11.45 -23.05
C GLU A 14 12.48 -10.75 -21.82
N HIS A 15 12.03 -11.51 -20.81
CA HIS A 15 11.62 -10.95 -19.53
C HIS A 15 12.79 -10.25 -18.83
N THR A 16 13.98 -10.85 -18.84
CA THR A 16 15.19 -10.24 -18.28
C THR A 16 15.55 -8.94 -19.00
N LYS A 17 15.52 -8.92 -20.34
CA LYS A 17 15.76 -7.70 -21.12
C LYS A 17 14.74 -6.59 -20.79
N ARG A 18 13.45 -6.94 -20.71
CA ARG A 18 12.40 -5.99 -20.34
C ARG A 18 12.61 -5.42 -18.93
N ARG A 19 12.98 -6.26 -17.97
CA ARG A 19 13.28 -5.84 -16.59
C ARG A 19 14.48 -4.88 -16.55
N GLN A 20 15.56 -5.21 -17.24
CA GLN A 20 16.74 -4.35 -17.33
C GLN A 20 16.42 -2.98 -17.94
N GLN A 21 15.58 -2.94 -18.99
CA GLN A 21 15.13 -1.69 -19.59
C GLN A 21 14.35 -0.83 -18.58
N ILE A 22 13.45 -1.45 -17.81
CA ILE A 22 12.70 -0.76 -16.75
C ILE A 22 13.68 -0.21 -15.71
N ASP A 23 14.62 -1.02 -15.23
CA ASP A 23 15.60 -0.61 -14.20
C ASP A 23 16.44 0.59 -14.67
N ILE A 24 16.91 0.59 -15.92
CA ILE A 24 17.68 1.71 -16.48
C ILE A 24 16.83 2.98 -16.54
N LEU A 25 15.58 2.87 -16.99
CA LEU A 25 14.67 4.01 -17.08
C LEU A 25 14.31 4.56 -15.70
N LEU A 26 14.06 3.70 -14.72
CA LEU A 26 13.80 4.09 -13.34
C LEU A 26 15.00 4.83 -12.75
N LYS A 27 16.23 4.30 -12.92
CA LYS A 27 17.45 4.98 -12.46
C LYS A 27 17.61 6.37 -13.07
N LYS A 28 17.31 6.54 -14.37
CA LYS A 28 17.35 7.85 -15.03
C LYS A 28 16.26 8.79 -14.50
N ALA A 29 15.05 8.28 -14.33
CA ALA A 29 13.92 9.06 -13.83
C ALA A 29 14.14 9.53 -12.37
N MET A 30 14.72 8.68 -11.53
CA MET A 30 15.11 9.03 -10.15
C MET A 30 16.19 10.11 -10.10
N LYS A 31 17.06 10.21 -11.12
CA LYS A 31 18.03 11.30 -11.27
C LYS A 31 17.42 12.60 -11.79
N GLY A 32 16.10 12.65 -12.05
CA GLY A 32 15.40 13.85 -12.50
C GLY A 32 15.25 13.97 -14.02
N ASP A 33 15.59 12.95 -14.81
CA ASP A 33 15.34 12.96 -16.26
C ASP A 33 13.83 12.89 -16.54
N ARG A 34 13.26 14.03 -16.98
CA ARG A 34 11.83 14.17 -17.30
C ARG A 34 11.40 13.25 -18.43
N ARG A 35 12.25 12.99 -19.43
CA ARG A 35 11.92 12.12 -20.57
C ARG A 35 11.80 10.66 -20.10
N ALA A 36 12.71 10.24 -19.23
CA ALA A 36 12.64 8.92 -18.62
C ALA A 36 11.38 8.76 -17.76
N LYS A 37 11.03 9.76 -16.93
CA LYS A 37 9.80 9.78 -16.11
C LYS A 37 8.54 9.60 -16.98
N LEU A 38 8.45 10.34 -18.10
CA LEU A 38 7.33 10.23 -19.04
C LEU A 38 7.28 8.84 -19.72
N LYS A 39 8.43 8.32 -20.13
CA LYS A 39 8.51 7.01 -20.82
C LYS A 39 8.12 5.87 -19.90
N VAL A 40 8.55 5.92 -18.63
CA VAL A 40 8.17 4.96 -17.59
C VAL A 40 6.66 4.93 -17.38
N TYR A 41 6.02 6.10 -17.35
CA TYR A 41 4.56 6.20 -17.24
C TYR A 41 3.84 5.68 -18.49
N LYS A 42 4.27 6.08 -19.68
CA LYS A 42 3.59 5.71 -20.94
C LYS A 42 3.72 4.22 -21.27
N GLU A 43 4.90 3.64 -21.09
CA GLU A 43 5.17 2.24 -21.48
C GLU A 43 4.83 1.23 -20.38
N PHE A 44 5.00 1.60 -19.11
CA PHE A 44 4.86 0.67 -17.99
C PHE A 44 3.78 1.07 -16.98
N GLY A 45 3.13 2.23 -17.14
CA GLY A 45 2.09 2.70 -16.23
C GLY A 45 2.60 3.13 -14.86
N ILE A 46 3.92 3.22 -14.67
CA ILE A 46 4.51 3.55 -13.37
C ILE A 46 4.60 5.06 -13.24
N ARG A 47 3.90 5.64 -12.25
CA ARG A 47 4.03 7.05 -11.88
C ARG A 47 5.12 7.21 -10.84
N LEU A 48 6.00 8.18 -11.08
CA LEU A 48 7.02 8.59 -10.13
C LEU A 48 6.70 10.00 -9.66
N TYR A 49 6.93 10.27 -8.39
CA TYR A 49 6.78 11.60 -7.80
C TYR A 49 8.13 12.01 -7.19
N SER A 50 8.51 13.28 -7.31
CA SER A 50 9.62 13.82 -6.54
C SER A 50 9.17 14.11 -5.11
N SER A 51 10.10 14.13 -4.15
CA SER A 51 9.79 14.48 -2.76
C SER A 51 9.05 15.82 -2.66
N SER A 52 9.48 16.81 -3.44
CA SER A 52 8.83 18.13 -3.53
C SER A 52 7.40 18.09 -4.09
N GLU A 53 7.10 17.18 -5.04
CA GLU A 53 5.73 17.00 -5.54
C GLU A 53 4.85 16.37 -4.46
N VAL A 54 5.39 15.41 -3.70
CA VAL A 54 4.69 14.76 -2.59
C VAL A 54 4.43 15.76 -1.45
N GLU A 55 5.42 16.54 -1.06
CA GLU A 55 5.28 17.56 -0.02
C GLU A 55 4.21 18.59 -0.37
N LYS A 56 4.19 19.09 -1.61
CA LYS A 56 3.14 20.01 -2.09
C LYS A 56 1.75 19.37 -2.04
N TYR A 57 1.64 18.11 -2.47
CA TYR A 57 0.37 17.39 -2.42
C TYR A 57 -0.13 17.22 -0.98
N VAL A 58 0.77 16.88 -0.05
CA VAL A 58 0.44 16.76 1.38
C VAL A 58 0.02 18.12 1.93
N GLN A 59 0.77 19.19 1.68
CA GLN A 59 0.42 20.54 2.12
C GLN A 59 -0.96 20.99 1.60
N GLN A 60 -1.27 20.69 0.34
CA GLN A 60 -2.56 21.00 -0.27
C GLN A 60 -3.71 20.21 0.35
N ARG A 61 -3.49 18.93 0.69
CA ARG A 61 -4.52 18.11 1.37
C ARG A 61 -4.77 18.60 2.79
N MET A 62 -3.71 18.91 3.54
CA MET A 62 -3.84 19.47 4.88
C MET A 62 -4.57 20.80 4.86
N SER A 63 -4.20 21.74 3.97
CA SER A 63 -4.89 23.02 3.87
C SER A 63 -6.36 22.89 3.47
N GLN A 64 -6.69 21.93 2.62
CA GLN A 64 -8.06 21.62 2.23
C GLN A 64 -8.88 21.04 3.40
N GLU A 65 -8.30 20.16 4.22
CA GLU A 65 -8.93 19.63 5.43
C GLU A 65 -9.23 20.76 6.42
N TYR A 66 -8.27 21.67 6.67
CA TYR A 66 -8.49 22.83 7.55
C TYR A 66 -9.47 23.86 6.96
N ALA A 67 -9.48 24.08 5.65
CA ALA A 67 -10.46 24.96 5.00
C ALA A 67 -11.88 24.37 5.01
N SER A 68 -12.01 23.04 5.04
CA SER A 68 -13.30 22.34 5.15
C SER A 68 -13.80 22.18 6.59
N GLY A 69 -13.04 22.66 7.60
CA GLY A 69 -13.37 22.62 9.03
C GLY A 69 -14.54 23.50 9.48
N GLY A 70 -15.33 24.06 8.55
CA GLY A 70 -16.53 24.84 8.82
C GLY A 70 -17.82 24.02 9.06
N LYS A 71 -17.74 22.69 9.09
CA LYS A 71 -18.86 21.84 9.55
C LYS A 71 -18.41 21.00 10.73
N SER A 72 -18.74 21.47 11.92
CA SER A 72 -18.66 20.74 13.18
C SER A 72 -19.39 19.40 13.05
N VAL A 73 -18.63 18.32 12.91
CA VAL A 73 -19.10 16.97 13.20
C VAL A 73 -18.43 16.59 14.51
N THR A 74 -19.18 16.69 15.60
CA THR A 74 -18.75 16.38 16.95
C THR A 74 -18.48 14.87 17.09
N ASN A 75 -17.31 14.42 16.65
CA ASN A 75 -16.81 13.07 16.96
C ASN A 75 -16.16 13.04 18.36
N GLY A 76 -16.91 13.50 19.37
CA GLY A 76 -16.59 13.15 20.76
C GLY A 76 -16.86 11.65 20.95
N PRO A 77 -16.08 10.93 21.77
CA PRO A 77 -16.38 9.53 22.04
C PRO A 77 -17.76 9.44 22.70
N THR A 78 -18.70 8.75 22.06
CA THR A 78 -19.98 8.39 22.67
C THR A 78 -19.66 7.52 23.88
N VAL A 79 -19.83 8.07 25.09
CA VAL A 79 -19.68 7.30 26.33
C VAL A 79 -20.84 6.32 26.38
N VAL A 80 -20.60 5.09 25.94
CA VAL A 80 -21.56 3.99 26.06
C VAL A 80 -21.46 3.43 27.48
N THR A 81 -22.32 3.91 28.38
CA THR A 81 -22.53 3.26 29.67
C THR A 81 -23.37 1.99 29.46
N ARG A 82 -22.73 0.81 29.45
CA ARG A 82 -23.47 -0.45 29.56
C ARG A 82 -23.71 -0.74 31.03
N LYS A 83 -24.98 -0.91 31.39
CA LYS A 83 -25.42 -1.39 32.69
C LYS A 83 -24.77 -2.74 32.98
N THR A 84 -24.22 -2.85 34.18
CA THR A 84 -23.69 -4.06 34.79
C THR A 84 -24.78 -5.11 34.96
N GLU A 85 -24.58 -6.30 34.38
CA GLU A 85 -25.09 -7.54 34.98
C GLU A 85 -23.96 -8.56 35.03
N LEU A 86 -23.38 -8.70 36.22
CA LEU A 86 -22.48 -9.79 36.55
C LEU A 86 -23.31 -11.07 36.66
N LYS A 87 -23.15 -12.01 35.73
CA LYS A 87 -23.52 -13.41 35.94
C LYS A 87 -22.47 -14.34 35.35
N GLY A 88 -21.91 -15.20 36.21
CA GLY A 88 -21.27 -16.45 35.80
C GLY A 88 -19.76 -16.52 36.01
N LEU A 89 -19.34 -16.69 37.26
CA LEU A 89 -18.07 -17.35 37.57
C LEU A 89 -18.08 -18.76 36.96
N SER A 90 -17.08 -19.11 36.14
CA SER A 90 -16.63 -20.50 36.04
C SER A 90 -15.13 -20.53 35.73
N ARG A 91 -14.37 -20.78 36.80
CA ARG A 91 -12.96 -21.22 36.75
C ARG A 91 -12.92 -22.60 36.07
N ASN A 92 -11.88 -22.81 35.26
CA ASN A 92 -11.22 -24.07 34.86
C ASN A 92 -10.76 -23.90 33.40
N GLY A 93 -9.50 -23.89 33.01
CA GLY A 93 -8.27 -24.32 33.65
C GLY A 93 -7.39 -24.98 32.57
N ARG A 94 -6.07 -24.81 32.70
CA ARG A 94 -5.00 -25.65 32.10
C ARG A 94 -4.42 -25.24 30.75
N ARG A 95 -3.40 -24.38 30.84
CA ARG A 95 -2.19 -24.43 29.99
C ARG A 95 -1.73 -25.89 29.83
N LYS A 96 -1.50 -26.34 28.59
CA LYS A 96 -0.68 -27.54 28.32
C LYS A 96 0.58 -27.13 27.56
N THR A 97 1.69 -27.52 28.16
CA THR A 97 3.08 -27.36 27.76
C THR A 97 3.46 -28.29 26.61
N ARG A 98 4.53 -27.90 25.89
CA ARG A 98 5.19 -28.64 24.79
C ARG A 98 5.62 -30.04 25.22
N LYS A 99 5.61 -31.00 24.29
CA LYS A 99 6.52 -32.16 24.29
C LYS A 99 7.20 -32.32 22.93
N LEU A 100 8.53 -32.22 22.99
CA LEU A 100 9.48 -32.68 21.97
C LEU A 100 9.41 -34.21 21.91
N VAL A 101 9.25 -34.79 20.73
CA VAL A 101 9.36 -36.25 20.52
C VAL A 101 10.62 -36.51 19.70
N LYS A 102 11.54 -37.27 20.29
CA LYS A 102 12.72 -37.87 19.64
C LYS A 102 12.42 -39.37 19.50
N ARG A 103 12.48 -39.92 18.29
CA ARG A 103 12.45 -41.38 17.95
C ARG A 103 12.97 -41.50 16.51
N ILE A 104 13.87 -42.40 16.09
CA ILE A 104 14.77 -43.40 16.68
C ILE A 104 16.07 -43.26 15.87
#